data_AF-A0A076H2J1-F1
#
_entry.id   AF-A0A076H2J1-F1
#
_cell.length_a   1.000
_cell.length_b   1.000
_cell.length_c   1.000
_cell.angle_alpha   90.00
_cell.angle_beta   90.00
_cell.angle_gamma   90.00
#
_symmetry.space_group_name_H-M   'P 1'
#
loop_
_entity.id
_entity.type
_entity.pdbx_description
1 polymer ?
#
loop_
_entity_poly.entity_id
_entity_poly.type
_entity_poly.pdbx_seq_one_letter_code
_entity_poly.pdbx_strand_id
1 'polypeptide(L)'
;MKRCPVMIGLLISVAMQTCLAVESRAEDTTTCLFNGQERRCLAEISGDDLTLRLEDNRTIDVQRRGRCTDRQQEGVTTRSCNVRIGLPDDFVYGLVVRSSQDGTTISSPRLEIKLPQLKL
;
A
#
# COMPACT_ATOMS: atom_id res chain seq x y z
N MET A 1 47.38 2.55 36.13
CA MET A 1 47.33 2.73 37.60
C MET A 1 46.53 4.00 37.93
N LYS A 2 45.29 3.89 38.41
CA LYS A 2 44.65 4.80 39.39
C LYS A 2 43.29 4.22 39.76
N ARG A 3 42.96 4.38 41.04
CA ARG A 3 42.17 3.48 41.89
C ARG A 3 40.67 3.76 41.77
N CYS A 4 39.87 2.71 41.72
CA CYS A 4 38.44 2.76 42.08
C CYS A 4 38.30 3.06 43.58
N PRO A 5 37.35 3.91 43.99
CA PRO A 5 36.68 3.75 45.27
C PRO A 5 35.34 3.06 45.04
N VAL A 6 35.22 1.87 45.64
CA VAL A 6 33.95 1.20 45.90
C VAL A 6 33.24 2.01 46.99
N MET A 7 32.03 2.49 46.71
CA MET A 7 31.08 2.91 47.75
C MET A 7 29.83 2.05 47.58
N ILE A 8 29.60 1.27 48.62
CA ILE A 8 28.49 0.34 48.83
C ILE A 8 27.19 1.15 48.89
N GLY A 9 26.30 0.89 47.95
CA GLY A 9 24.97 1.49 47.88
C GLY A 9 24.04 0.54 47.13
N LEU A 10 23.44 -0.38 47.89
CA LEU A 10 22.45 -1.35 47.45
C LEU A 10 21.17 -0.62 47.01
N LEU A 11 21.00 -0.42 45.70
CA LEU A 11 19.69 -0.18 45.06
C LEU A 11 19.66 -0.93 43.74
N ILE A 12 19.08 -2.14 43.77
CA ILE A 12 18.75 -2.93 42.58
C ILE A 12 17.59 -2.21 41.89
N SER A 13 17.89 -1.25 41.03
CA SER A 13 16.96 -0.75 40.02
C SER A 13 17.33 -1.44 38.71
N VAL A 14 16.73 -2.61 38.47
CA VAL A 14 16.74 -3.23 37.15
C VAL A 14 15.95 -2.29 36.25
N ALA A 15 16.66 -1.36 35.61
CA ALA A 15 16.12 -0.62 34.49
C ALA A 15 15.88 -1.65 33.37
N MET A 16 14.67 -2.20 33.35
CA MET A 16 14.09 -2.80 32.15
C MET A 16 14.08 -1.69 31.10
N GLN A 17 15.17 -1.57 30.35
CA GLN A 17 15.17 -0.89 29.06
C GLN A 17 14.28 -1.72 28.17
N THR A 18 13.00 -1.35 28.13
CA THR A 18 12.10 -1.68 27.06
C THR A 18 12.72 -1.10 25.79
N CYS A 19 13.50 -1.93 25.09
CA CYS A 19 13.75 -1.73 23.68
C CYS A 19 12.36 -1.72 23.03
N LEU A 20 11.84 -0.51 22.80
CA LEU A 20 10.82 -0.31 21.78
C LEU A 20 11.51 -0.73 20.48
N ALA A 21 11.37 -2.01 20.15
CA ALA A 21 11.56 -2.49 18.81
C ALA A 21 10.52 -1.73 17.97
N VAL A 22 10.93 -0.58 17.44
CA VAL A 22 10.31 -0.03 16.24
C VAL A 22 10.58 -1.09 15.20
N GLU A 23 9.61 -1.98 15.05
CA GLU A 23 9.46 -2.84 13.89
C GLU A 23 9.32 -1.88 12.71
N SER A 24 10.45 -1.44 12.16
CA SER A 24 10.51 -0.82 10.86
C SER A 24 10.14 -1.93 9.89
N ARG A 25 8.84 -2.20 9.77
CA ARG A 25 8.29 -3.00 8.70
C ARG A 25 8.76 -2.30 7.46
N ALA A 26 9.70 -2.93 6.75
CA ALA A 26 9.99 -2.55 5.38
C ALA A 26 8.64 -2.62 4.69
N GLU A 27 8.05 -1.46 4.44
CA GLU A 27 6.82 -1.36 3.69
C GLU A 27 7.15 -1.95 2.32
N ASP A 28 6.55 -3.11 2.01
CA ASP A 28 6.81 -3.83 0.77
C ASP A 28 6.32 -2.97 -0.40
N THR A 29 7.23 -2.12 -0.91
CA THR A 29 6.99 -1.29 -2.06
C THR A 29 6.95 -2.16 -3.31
N THR A 30 5.95 -1.97 -4.16
CA THR A 30 5.82 -2.64 -5.45
C THR A 30 6.05 -1.67 -6.61
N THR A 31 6.22 -2.21 -7.83
CA THR A 31 6.32 -1.40 -9.04
C THR A 31 4.93 -1.13 -9.61
N CYS A 32 4.68 0.13 -9.92
CA CYS A 32 3.39 0.66 -10.38
C CYS A 32 3.64 1.49 -11.65
N LEU A 33 2.76 1.37 -12.64
CA LEU A 33 2.85 2.13 -13.89
C LEU A 33 1.82 3.25 -13.87
N PHE A 34 2.26 4.48 -13.69
CA PHE A 34 1.43 5.69 -13.73
C PHE A 34 1.49 6.32 -15.11
N ASN A 35 0.39 6.23 -15.87
CA ASN A 35 0.33 6.67 -17.27
C ASN A 35 1.52 6.13 -18.10
N GLY A 36 1.89 4.87 -17.85
CA GLY A 36 3.02 4.20 -18.50
C GLY A 36 4.41 4.48 -17.89
N GLN A 37 4.52 5.34 -16.88
CA GLN A 37 5.77 5.59 -16.17
C GLN A 37 5.91 4.69 -14.95
N GLU A 38 7.00 3.92 -14.87
CA GLU A 38 7.35 3.14 -13.69
C GLU A 38 7.64 4.04 -12.49
N ARG A 39 7.04 3.69 -11.35
CA ARG A 39 7.25 4.31 -10.04
C ARG A 39 7.15 3.22 -8.98
N ARG A 40 7.79 3.42 -7.82
CA ARG A 40 7.44 2.59 -6.66
C ARG A 40 6.18 3.13 -6.01
N CYS A 41 5.34 2.23 -5.54
CA CYS A 41 4.23 2.59 -4.69
C CYS A 41 3.96 1.49 -3.67
N LEU A 42 3.41 1.88 -2.53
CA LEU A 42 2.77 0.96 -1.59
C LEU A 42 1.32 0.79 -2.02
N ALA A 43 0.83 -0.44 -2.02
CA ALA A 43 -0.57 -0.73 -2.31
C ALA A 43 -1.20 -1.47 -1.12
N GLU A 44 -2.24 -0.87 -0.54
CA GLU A 44 -3.05 -1.47 0.51
C GLU A 44 -4.42 -1.82 -0.06
N ILE A 45 -4.78 -3.11 -0.04
CA ILE A 45 -6.09 -3.57 -0.50
C ILE A 45 -7.00 -3.85 0.69
N SER A 46 -8.24 -3.36 0.61
CA SER A 46 -9.32 -3.77 1.51
C SER A 46 -10.54 -4.17 0.67
N GLY A 47 -10.63 -5.47 0.37
CA GLY A 47 -11.67 -6.00 -0.52
C GLY A 47 -11.55 -5.43 -1.93
N ASP A 48 -12.50 -4.58 -2.33
CA ASP A 48 -12.54 -3.86 -3.63
C ASP A 48 -12.01 -2.43 -3.56
N ASP A 49 -11.72 -1.94 -2.36
CA ASP A 49 -11.09 -0.65 -2.15
C ASP A 49 -9.57 -0.81 -2.15
N LEU A 50 -8.87 0.24 -2.59
CA LEU A 50 -7.42 0.26 -2.70
C LEU A 50 -6.90 1.63 -2.30
N THR A 51 -5.87 1.67 -1.47
CA THR A 51 -5.10 2.88 -1.18
C THR A 51 -3.70 2.71 -1.74
N LEU A 52 -3.24 3.67 -2.53
CA LEU A 52 -1.88 3.72 -3.06
C LEU A 52 -1.11 4.85 -2.40
N ARG A 53 0.08 4.56 -1.87
CA ARG A 53 1.02 5.59 -1.40
C ARG A 53 2.22 5.67 -2.33
N LEU A 54 2.45 6.84 -2.90
CA LEU A 54 3.56 7.10 -3.81
C LEU A 54 4.85 7.42 -3.04
N GLU A 55 6.00 7.35 -3.72
CA GLU A 55 7.31 7.72 -3.14
C GLU A 55 7.35 9.15 -2.60
N ASP A 56 6.61 10.07 -3.20
CA ASP A 56 6.48 11.47 -2.75
C ASP A 56 5.43 11.65 -1.64
N ASN A 57 5.02 10.55 -1.00
CA ASN A 57 4.05 10.49 0.09
C ASN A 57 2.65 10.98 -0.27
N ARG A 58 2.33 11.16 -1.56
CA ARG A 58 0.96 11.38 -2.01
C ARG A 58 0.18 10.09 -1.92
N THR A 59 -1.08 10.22 -1.52
CA THR A 59 -2.02 9.09 -1.40
C THR A 59 -3.08 9.18 -2.50
N ILE A 60 -3.41 8.04 -3.09
CA ILE A 60 -4.52 7.89 -4.03
C ILE A 60 -5.46 6.85 -3.44
N ASP A 61 -6.67 7.28 -3.11
CA ASP A 61 -7.70 6.42 -2.55
C ASP A 61 -8.70 6.01 -3.62
N VAL A 62 -8.88 4.72 -3.80
CA VAL A 62 -9.77 4.14 -4.78
C VAL A 62 -10.88 3.40 -4.07
N GLN A 63 -12.07 3.99 -4.12
CA GLN A 63 -13.24 3.54 -3.38
C GLN A 63 -14.29 3.01 -4.35
N ARG A 64 -14.72 1.76 -4.14
CA ARG A 64 -15.80 1.14 -4.91
C ARG A 64 -17.08 1.95 -4.81
N ARG A 65 -17.75 2.06 -5.95
CA ARG A 65 -19.08 2.67 -6.10
C ARG A 65 -20.03 1.65 -6.72
N GLY A 66 -20.97 1.20 -5.91
CA GLY A 66 -22.00 0.25 -6.35
C GLY A 66 -21.50 -1.19 -6.48
N ARG A 67 -22.07 -1.92 -7.44
CA ARG A 67 -21.78 -3.34 -7.66
C ARG A 67 -20.59 -3.51 -8.58
N CYS A 68 -19.79 -4.55 -8.31
CA CYS A 68 -18.79 -5.05 -9.23
C CYS A 68 -19.37 -6.17 -10.09
N THR A 69 -18.75 -6.39 -11.24
CA THR A 69 -19.08 -7.48 -12.16
C THR A 69 -17.87 -8.40 -12.29
N ASP A 70 -18.12 -9.70 -12.13
CA ASP A 70 -17.14 -10.74 -12.37
C ASP A 70 -17.41 -11.38 -13.74
N ARG A 71 -16.34 -11.64 -14.49
CA ARG A 71 -16.36 -12.36 -15.76
C ARG A 71 -15.27 -13.42 -15.74
N GLN A 72 -15.60 -14.60 -16.22
CA GLN A 72 -14.62 -15.66 -16.45
C GLN A 72 -14.59 -15.97 -17.95
N GLN A 73 -13.40 -15.93 -18.55
CA GLN A 73 -13.19 -16.25 -19.95
C GLN A 73 -11.84 -16.94 -20.12
N GLU A 74 -11.81 -18.08 -20.81
CA GLU A 74 -10.58 -18.83 -21.11
C GLU A 74 -9.71 -19.13 -19.87
N GLY A 75 -10.35 -19.36 -18.71
CA GLY A 75 -9.66 -19.62 -17.44
C GLY A 75 -9.16 -18.37 -16.71
N VAL A 76 -9.33 -17.18 -17.30
CA VAL A 76 -8.99 -15.90 -16.67
C VAL A 76 -10.23 -15.32 -15.98
N THR A 77 -10.10 -15.02 -14.69
CA THR A 77 -11.12 -14.31 -13.93
C THR A 77 -10.82 -12.83 -13.93
N THR A 78 -11.81 -12.02 -14.28
CA THR A 78 -11.72 -10.56 -14.27
C THR A 78 -12.85 -9.98 -13.43
N ARG A 79 -12.51 -9.08 -12.51
CA ARG A 79 -13.46 -8.33 -11.67
C ARG A 79 -13.35 -6.85 -12.00
N SER A 80 -14.49 -6.25 -12.34
CA SER A 80 -14.58 -4.84 -12.73
C SER A 80 -15.51 -4.09 -11.78
N CYS A 81 -15.04 -2.96 -11.26
CA CYS A 81 -15.78 -2.13 -10.30
C CYS A 81 -15.74 -0.65 -10.72
N ASN A 82 -16.88 0.02 -10.74
CA ASN A 82 -16.88 1.49 -10.79
C ASN A 82 -16.30 2.03 -9.49
N VAL A 83 -15.49 3.08 -9.58
CA VAL A 83 -14.78 3.64 -8.42
C VAL A 83 -14.80 5.16 -8.41
N ARG A 84 -14.65 5.74 -7.23
CA ARG A 84 -14.20 7.12 -7.02
C ARG A 84 -12.72 7.07 -6.68
N ILE A 85 -11.91 7.77 -7.45
CA ILE A 85 -10.46 7.88 -7.29
C ILE A 85 -10.17 9.25 -6.68
N GLY A 86 -9.76 9.29 -5.42
CA GLY A 86 -9.27 10.48 -4.73
C GLY A 86 -7.86 10.80 -5.19
N LEU A 87 -7.66 12.05 -5.60
CA LEU A 87 -6.38 12.67 -5.89
C LEU A 87 -6.08 13.70 -4.78
N PRO A 88 -4.84 14.20 -4.66
CA PRO A 88 -4.49 15.15 -3.59
C PRO A 88 -5.44 16.35 -3.48
N ASP A 89 -5.90 16.90 -4.61
CA ASP A 89 -6.71 18.12 -4.65
C ASP A 89 -8.10 17.94 -5.29
N ASP A 90 -8.44 16.74 -5.76
CA ASP A 90 -9.66 16.49 -6.52
C ASP A 90 -10.10 15.01 -6.45
N PHE A 91 -11.15 14.64 -7.16
CA PHE A 91 -11.48 13.25 -7.42
C PHE A 91 -12.02 13.06 -8.83
N VAL A 92 -11.84 11.86 -9.34
CA VAL A 92 -12.42 11.45 -10.63
C VAL A 92 -13.16 10.13 -10.48
N TYR A 93 -14.15 9.91 -11.34
CA TYR A 93 -14.78 8.60 -11.47
C TYR A 93 -14.02 7.75 -12.49
N GLY A 94 -13.96 6.46 -12.20
CA GLY A 94 -13.19 5.53 -13.01
C GLY A 94 -13.61 4.09 -12.82
N LEU A 95 -12.75 3.21 -13.29
CA LEU A 95 -12.91 1.76 -13.24
C LEU A 95 -11.66 1.13 -12.62
N VAL A 96 -11.87 0.18 -11.71
CA VAL A 96 -10.85 -0.79 -11.33
C VAL A 96 -11.18 -2.11 -12.02
N VAL A 97 -10.19 -2.66 -12.70
CA VAL A 97 -10.23 -3.99 -13.31
C VAL A 97 -9.11 -4.83 -12.71
N ARG A 98 -9.47 -5.92 -12.06
CA ARG A 98 -8.50 -6.90 -11.52
C ARG A 98 -8.61 -8.19 -12.30
N SER A 99 -7.48 -8.68 -12.79
CA SER A 99 -7.33 -9.90 -13.58
C SER A 99 -6.49 -10.89 -12.80
N SER A 100 -6.89 -12.16 -12.81
CA SER A 100 -6.07 -13.26 -12.26
C SER A 100 -4.77 -13.48 -13.05
N GLN A 101 -4.65 -12.89 -14.25
CA GLN A 101 -3.46 -13.01 -15.11
C GLN A 101 -2.65 -11.71 -15.17
N ASP A 102 -3.30 -10.59 -15.48
CA ASP A 102 -2.64 -9.32 -15.86
C ASP A 102 -2.43 -8.35 -14.70
N GLY A 103 -2.96 -8.67 -13.52
CA GLY A 103 -2.91 -7.81 -12.35
C GLY A 103 -4.08 -6.81 -12.29
N THR A 104 -3.83 -5.65 -11.68
CA THR A 104 -4.85 -4.63 -11.42
C THR A 104 -4.61 -3.39 -12.28
N THR A 105 -5.65 -2.89 -12.92
CA THR A 105 -5.65 -1.60 -13.62
C THR A 105 -6.71 -0.68 -13.03
N ILE A 106 -6.32 0.54 -12.75
CA ILE A 106 -7.19 1.64 -12.29
C ILE A 106 -7.19 2.67 -13.41
N SER A 107 -8.36 3.05 -13.89
CA SER A 107 -8.45 3.93 -15.06
C SER A 107 -9.56 4.97 -14.93
N SER A 108 -9.32 6.14 -15.49
CA SER A 108 -10.27 7.23 -15.71
C SER A 108 -9.85 7.96 -17.00
N PRO A 109 -10.61 8.96 -17.51
CA PRO A 109 -10.27 9.65 -18.75
C PRO A 109 -8.87 10.30 -18.79
N ARG A 110 -8.23 10.56 -17.65
CA ARG A 110 -6.93 11.26 -17.57
C ARG A 110 -5.86 10.51 -16.75
N LEU A 111 -6.19 9.33 -16.23
CA LEU A 111 -5.32 8.58 -15.33
C LEU A 111 -5.45 7.10 -15.62
N GLU A 112 -4.32 6.45 -15.82
CA GLU A 112 -4.15 5.00 -15.84
C GLU A 112 -3.07 4.62 -14.83
N ILE A 113 -3.38 3.67 -13.95
CA ILE A 113 -2.45 3.08 -13.00
C ILE A 113 -2.50 1.57 -13.19
N LYS A 114 -1.37 0.95 -13.51
CA LYS A 114 -1.26 -0.51 -13.57
C LYS A 114 -0.41 -1.04 -12.43
N LEU A 115 -0.88 -2.13 -11.84
CA LEU A 115 -0.27 -2.86 -10.73
C LEU A 115 -0.18 -4.34 -11.16
N PRO A 116 0.81 -4.71 -11.99
CA PRO A 116 0.87 -6.05 -12.61
C PRO A 116 1.02 -7.20 -11.61
N GLN A 117 1.60 -6.90 -10.43
CA GLN A 117 1.81 -7.87 -9.35
C GLN A 117 0.54 -8.10 -8.53
N LEU A 118 -0.47 -7.25 -8.68
CA LEU A 118 -1.67 -7.27 -7.86
C LEU A 118 -2.81 -7.99 -8.58
N LYS A 119 -2.89 -9.31 -8.41
CA LYS A 119 -3.86 -10.17 -9.10
C LYS A 119 -5.08 -10.46 -8.23
N LEU A 120 -6.14 -10.99 -8.85
CA LEU A 120 -7.29 -11.59 -8.15
C LEU A 120 -6.92 -12.91 -7.47
#